data_AF-A0A2V6UXC1-F1
#
_entry.id   AF-A0A2V6UXC1-F1
#
_cell.length_a   1.000
_cell.length_b   1.000
_cell.length_c   1.000
_cell.angle_alpha   90.00
_cell.angle_beta   90.00
_cell.angle_gamma   90.00
#
_symmetry.space_group_name_H-M   'P 1'
#
loop_
_entity.id
_entity.type
_entity.pdbx_description
1 polymer ?
#
loop_
_entity_poly.entity_id
_entity_poly.type
_entity_poly.pdbx_seq_one_letter_code
_entity_poly.pdbx_strand_id
1 'polypeptide(L)'
;MEIQKAQRLRYCVSIACIAADRRSPEEEEPAVAVLAERVTPLIRSTDVVTCWDPPCLALMLIDADVASLPSIVDRLTTRLEMYLWSAGGASYPKTATRADDLFHQALHMMMQAQRDGGSRLYLPT
;
A
#
# COMPACT_ATOMS: atom_id res chain seq x y z
N MET A 1 7.60 -6.02 15.96
CA MET A 1 8.25 -7.35 16.03
C MET A 1 8.69 -7.87 14.65
N GLU A 2 8.00 -7.56 13.55
CA GLU A 2 8.32 -8.13 12.22
C GLU A 2 9.68 -7.69 11.64
N ILE A 3 10.06 -6.41 11.73
CA ILE A 3 11.36 -5.92 11.24
C ILE A 3 12.55 -6.61 11.90
N GLN A 4 12.46 -6.97 13.18
CA GLN A 4 13.52 -7.70 13.87
C GLN A 4 13.68 -9.13 13.33
N LYS A 5 12.57 -9.78 12.94
CA LYS A 5 12.61 -11.08 12.27
C LYS A 5 13.19 -10.94 10.87
N ALA A 6 12.74 -9.94 10.10
CA ALA A 6 13.26 -9.61 8.76
C ALA A 6 14.77 -9.39 8.77
N GLN A 7 15.28 -8.65 9.75
CA GLN A 7 16.71 -8.44 9.95
C GLN A 7 17.46 -9.76 10.21
N ARG A 8 16.95 -10.61 11.11
CA ARG A 8 17.60 -11.87 11.49
C ARG A 8 17.60 -12.90 10.36
N LEU A 9 16.47 -13.00 9.66
CA LEU A 9 16.23 -14.00 8.60
C LEU A 9 16.56 -13.46 7.20
N ARG A 10 16.94 -12.19 7.09
CA ARG A 10 17.38 -11.50 5.86
C ARG A 10 16.36 -11.52 4.72
N TYR A 11 15.08 -11.30 5.05
CA TYR A 11 14.03 -11.07 4.04
C TYR A 11 13.59 -9.60 4.03
N CYS A 12 12.94 -9.19 2.95
CA CYS A 12 12.38 -7.84 2.80
C CYS A 12 10.94 -7.79 3.33
N VAL A 13 10.57 -6.67 3.92
CA VAL A 13 9.18 -6.38 4.30
C VAL A 13 8.81 -5.08 3.64
N SER A 14 7.75 -5.08 2.84
CA SER A 14 7.26 -3.87 2.21
C SER A 14 5.90 -3.48 2.75
N ILE A 15 5.67 -2.19 2.91
CA ILE A 15 4.36 -1.62 3.18
C ILE A 15 3.85 -0.97 1.90
N ALA A 16 2.58 -1.18 1.58
CA ALA A 16 1.84 -0.40 0.59
C ALA A 16 0.60 0.20 1.23
N CYS A 17 0.41 1.50 1.08
CA CYS A 17 -0.81 2.20 1.44
C CYS A 17 -1.58 2.51 0.15
N ILE A 18 -2.85 2.13 0.07
CA ILE A 18 -3.71 2.37 -1.09
C ILE A 18 -4.99 3.04 -0.63
N ALA A 19 -5.21 4.27 -1.08
CA ALA A 19 -6.49 4.95 -0.98
C ALA A 19 -7.25 4.83 -2.30
N ALA A 20 -8.57 4.92 -2.25
CA ALA A 20 -9.41 5.01 -3.42
C ALA A 20 -10.50 6.04 -3.16
N ASP A 21 -10.55 7.05 -4.02
CA ASP A 21 -11.52 8.14 -3.96
C ASP A 21 -12.53 7.97 -5.11
N ARG A 22 -13.67 8.66 -5.06
CA ARG A 22 -14.60 8.68 -6.19
C ARG A 22 -13.98 9.35 -7.41
N ARG A 23 -14.39 8.97 -8.62
CA ARG A 23 -13.86 9.60 -9.85
C ARG A 23 -14.59 10.87 -10.23
N SER A 24 -15.88 10.92 -9.94
CA SER A 24 -16.73 12.07 -10.21
C SER A 24 -17.47 12.52 -8.94
N PRO A 25 -17.80 13.82 -8.79
CA PRO A 25 -18.54 14.31 -7.62
C PRO A 25 -19.92 13.67 -7.42
N GLU A 26 -20.45 13.02 -8.46
CA GLU A 26 -21.76 12.35 -8.50
C GLU A 26 -21.70 10.90 -7.96
N GLU A 27 -20.50 10.33 -7.86
CA GLU A 27 -20.26 9.00 -7.31
C GLU A 27 -20.12 9.03 -5.78
N GLU A 28 -20.37 7.89 -5.14
CA GLU A 28 -20.13 7.67 -3.71
C GLU A 28 -18.68 7.24 -3.47
N GLU A 29 -18.07 7.75 -2.39
CA GLU A 29 -16.78 7.25 -1.91
C GLU A 29 -16.87 5.76 -1.56
N PRO A 30 -15.89 4.95 -1.99
CA PRO A 30 -15.87 3.55 -1.62
C PRO A 30 -15.62 3.36 -0.13
N ALA A 31 -16.45 2.54 0.51
CA ALA A 31 -16.13 2.06 1.85
C ALA A 31 -14.83 1.24 1.83
N VAL A 32 -13.89 1.54 2.74
CA VAL A 32 -12.58 0.86 2.80
C VAL A 32 -12.71 -0.66 2.95
N ALA A 33 -13.75 -1.14 3.64
CA ALA A 33 -14.06 -2.57 3.74
C ALA A 33 -14.30 -3.23 2.36
N VAL A 34 -15.00 -2.54 1.45
CA VAL A 34 -15.23 -3.02 0.08
C VAL A 34 -13.93 -3.07 -0.72
N LEU A 35 -13.02 -2.11 -0.50
CA LEU A 35 -11.68 -2.15 -1.10
C LEU A 35 -10.90 -3.36 -0.58
N ALA A 36 -10.95 -3.63 0.74
CA ALA A 36 -10.26 -4.75 1.37
C ALA A 36 -10.72 -6.10 0.78
N GLU A 37 -12.04 -6.28 0.61
CA GLU A 37 -12.62 -7.49 -0.01
C GLU A 37 -12.13 -7.70 -1.45
N ARG A 38 -11.91 -6.61 -2.20
CA ARG A 38 -11.43 -6.68 -3.60
C ARG A 38 -9.95 -7.05 -3.69
N VAL A 39 -9.12 -6.61 -2.75
CA VAL A 39 -7.66 -6.83 -2.80
C VAL A 39 -7.20 -8.08 -2.04
N THR A 40 -7.94 -8.53 -1.02
CA THR A 40 -7.55 -9.67 -0.18
C THR A 40 -7.32 -10.97 -0.99
N PRO A 41 -8.13 -11.32 -2.01
CA PRO A 41 -7.88 -12.49 -2.85
C PRO A 41 -6.60 -12.40 -3.70
N LEU A 42 -5.99 -11.22 -3.77
CA LEU A 42 -4.79 -10.94 -4.56
C LEU A 42 -3.53 -10.82 -3.70
N ILE A 43 -3.58 -11.04 -2.40
CA ILE A 43 -2.37 -11.08 -1.57
C ILE A 43 -2.07 -12.51 -1.14
N ARG A 44 -0.83 -12.78 -0.75
CA ARG A 44 -0.45 -14.10 -0.23
C ARG A 44 -1.05 -14.28 1.15
N SER A 45 -1.22 -15.53 1.59
CA SER A 45 -1.69 -15.83 2.96
C SER A 45 -0.75 -15.34 4.06
N THR A 46 0.50 -15.00 3.73
CA THR A 46 1.50 -14.42 4.64
C THR A 46 1.40 -12.91 4.76
N ASP A 47 0.74 -12.26 3.80
CA ASP A 47 0.58 -10.82 3.79
C ASP A 47 -0.56 -10.41 4.73
N VAL A 48 -0.50 -9.18 5.23
CA VAL A 48 -1.52 -8.62 6.11
C VAL A 48 -2.14 -7.41 5.45
N VAL A 49 -3.45 -7.27 5.54
CA VAL A 49 -4.19 -6.07 5.11
C VAL A 49 -5.02 -5.55 6.28
N THR A 50 -5.04 -4.23 6.46
CA THR A 50 -5.90 -3.56 7.42
C THR A 50 -6.46 -2.26 6.83
N CYS A 51 -7.60 -1.83 7.33
CA CYS A 51 -8.08 -0.47 7.13
C CYS A 51 -7.31 0.47 8.08
N TRP A 52 -7.05 1.69 7.64
CA TRP A 52 -6.34 2.71 8.43
C TRP A 52 -6.93 4.12 8.18
N ASP A 53 -6.67 5.05 9.10
CA ASP A 53 -7.05 6.46 9.00
C ASP A 53 -5.83 7.35 8.66
N PRO A 54 -5.89 8.26 7.66
CA PRO A 54 -7.02 8.54 6.76
C PRO A 54 -7.40 7.31 5.92
N PRO A 55 -8.68 7.20 5.49
CA PRO A 55 -9.28 5.96 5.01
C PRO A 55 -8.47 5.36 3.85
N CYS A 56 -7.67 4.35 4.17
CA CYS A 56 -6.86 3.63 3.20
C CYS A 56 -6.69 2.17 3.61
N LEU A 57 -6.25 1.36 2.66
CA LEU A 57 -5.75 0.03 2.90
C LEU A 57 -4.26 0.10 3.19
N ALA A 58 -3.85 -0.37 4.36
CA ALA A 58 -2.46 -0.60 4.68
C ALA A 58 -2.15 -2.09 4.54
N LEU A 59 -1.22 -2.42 3.63
CA LEU A 59 -0.78 -3.77 3.36
C LEU A 59 0.66 -3.95 3.86
N MET A 60 0.91 -5.02 4.59
CA MET A 60 2.24 -5.51 4.91
C MET A 60 2.52 -6.76 4.09
N LEU A 61 3.50 -6.66 3.20
CA LEU A 61 3.88 -7.68 2.23
C LEU A 61 5.16 -8.36 2.71
N ILE A 62 5.07 -9.67 2.95
CA ILE A 62 6.18 -10.47 3.47
C ILE A 62 7.00 -11.02 2.31
N ASP A 63 8.33 -10.92 2.43
CA ASP A 63 9.28 -11.33 1.39
C ASP A 63 9.03 -10.63 0.05
N ALA A 64 8.72 -9.34 0.14
CA ALA A 64 8.51 -8.45 -0.98
C ALA A 64 9.48 -7.27 -0.84
N ASP A 65 10.27 -7.03 -1.88
CA ASP A 65 11.22 -5.92 -1.92
C ASP A 65 10.62 -4.69 -2.65
N VAL A 66 11.30 -3.55 -2.54
CA VAL A 66 10.84 -2.30 -3.18
C VAL A 66 10.68 -2.41 -4.69
N ALA A 67 11.47 -3.26 -5.37
CA ALA A 67 11.41 -3.42 -6.82
C ALA A 67 10.18 -4.24 -7.25
N SER A 68 9.65 -5.08 -6.36
CA SER A 68 8.41 -5.84 -6.57
C SER A 68 7.15 -4.99 -6.35
N LEU A 69 7.22 -3.89 -5.60
CA LEU A 69 6.06 -3.07 -5.24
C LEU A 69 5.26 -2.57 -6.45
N PRO A 70 5.87 -2.03 -7.53
CA PRO A 70 5.11 -1.60 -8.70
C PRO A 70 4.23 -2.69 -9.29
N SER A 71 4.77 -3.91 -9.47
CA SER A 71 4.00 -5.03 -10.02
C SER A 71 2.92 -5.53 -9.07
N ILE A 72 3.17 -5.52 -7.76
CA ILE A 72 2.16 -5.90 -6.76
C ILE A 72 1.02 -4.88 -6.75
N VAL A 73 1.34 -3.58 -6.69
CA VAL A 73 0.35 -2.50 -6.65
C VAL A 73 -0.45 -2.45 -7.94
N ASP A 74 0.17 -2.58 -9.11
CA ASP A 74 -0.52 -2.68 -10.41
C ASP A 74 -1.61 -3.76 -10.37
N ARG A 75 -1.23 -4.98 -9.95
CA ARG A 75 -2.15 -6.11 -9.82
C ARG A 75 -3.28 -5.88 -8.82
N LEU A 76 -3.03 -5.21 -7.69
CA LEU A 76 -4.06 -4.88 -6.70
C LEU A 76 -5.02 -3.80 -7.24
N THR A 77 -4.47 -2.80 -7.90
CA THR A 77 -5.22 -1.64 -8.38
C THR A 77 -6.05 -1.94 -9.62
N THR A 78 -5.76 -3.01 -10.38
CA THR A 78 -6.66 -3.55 -11.42
C THR A 78 -8.08 -3.81 -10.87
N ARG A 79 -8.23 -4.20 -9.59
CA ARG A 79 -9.55 -4.41 -8.97
C ARG A 79 -10.22 -3.13 -8.46
N LEU A 80 -9.50 -2.01 -8.53
CA LEU A 80 -9.89 -0.69 -8.05
C LEU A 80 -9.99 0.33 -9.20
N GLU A 81 -9.88 -0.10 -10.47
CA GLU A 81 -9.91 0.78 -11.64
C GLU A 81 -11.20 1.58 -11.80
N MET A 82 -12.29 1.20 -11.14
CA MET A 82 -13.51 2.01 -11.08
C MET A 82 -13.35 3.28 -10.24
N TYR A 83 -12.34 3.34 -9.38
CA TYR A 83 -12.08 4.45 -8.45
C TYR A 83 -10.87 5.27 -8.90
N LEU A 84 -10.69 6.44 -8.30
CA LEU A 84 -9.45 7.19 -8.38
C LEU A 84 -8.51 6.69 -7.28
N TRP A 85 -7.76 5.63 -7.57
CA TRP A 85 -6.84 5.04 -6.60
C TRP A 85 -5.55 5.86 -6.48
N SER A 86 -4.92 5.85 -5.31
CA SER A 86 -3.61 6.44 -5.06
C SER A 86 -2.81 5.51 -4.17
N ALA A 87 -1.54 5.28 -4.50
CA ALA A 87 -0.72 4.35 -3.76
C ALA A 87 0.62 4.96 -3.32
N GLY A 88 1.10 4.51 -2.18
CA GLY A 88 2.42 4.81 -1.66
C GLY A 88 3.04 3.55 -1.09
N GLY A 89 4.34 3.37 -1.24
CA GLY A 89 5.01 2.18 -0.74
C GLY A 89 6.35 2.47 -0.12
N ALA A 90 6.81 1.60 0.77
CA ALA A 90 8.12 1.66 1.38
C ALA A 90 8.60 0.24 1.68
N SER A 91 9.91 0.00 1.74
CA SER A 91 10.47 -1.34 1.94
C SER A 91 11.63 -1.33 2.92
N TYR A 92 11.59 -2.25 3.88
CA TYR A 92 12.75 -2.64 4.65
C TYR A 92 13.61 -3.65 3.86
N PRO A 93 14.94 -3.50 3.82
CA PRO A 93 15.73 -2.44 4.45
C PRO A 93 16.01 -1.22 3.54
N LYS A 94 15.54 -1.24 2.29
CA LYS A 94 16.00 -0.31 1.24
C LYS A 94 15.59 1.15 1.46
N THR A 95 14.34 1.40 1.86
CA THR A 95 13.81 2.77 2.04
C THR A 95 13.65 3.18 3.50
N ALA A 96 13.51 2.21 4.40
CA ALA A 96 13.45 2.44 5.84
C ALA A 96 14.05 1.27 6.62
N THR A 97 14.66 1.57 7.78
CA THR A 97 15.26 0.57 8.67
C THR A 97 14.49 0.35 9.97
N ARG A 98 13.49 1.21 10.25
CA ARG A 98 12.62 1.16 11.44
C ARG A 98 11.18 0.92 11.02
N ALA A 99 10.42 0.23 11.86
CA ALA A 99 9.02 -0.13 11.55
C ALA A 99 8.13 1.12 11.44
N ASP A 100 8.30 2.07 12.35
CA ASP A 100 7.52 3.31 12.34
C ASP A 100 7.79 4.12 11.07
N ASP A 101 9.06 4.27 10.69
CA ASP A 101 9.45 5.01 9.48
C ASP A 101 8.87 4.35 8.22
N LEU A 102 8.84 3.02 8.17
CA LEU A 102 8.35 2.25 7.03
C LEU A 102 6.88 2.56 6.74
N PHE A 103 6.02 2.51 7.76
CA PHE A 103 4.61 2.82 7.59
C PHE A 103 4.37 4.31 7.27
N HIS A 104 5.01 5.22 8.03
CA HIS A 104 4.84 6.65 7.80
C HIS A 104 5.30 7.09 6.40
N GLN A 105 6.39 6.53 5.88
CA GLN A 105 6.84 6.80 4.52
C GLN A 105 5.81 6.33 3.48
N ALA A 106 5.31 5.09 3.58
CA ALA A 106 4.32 4.57 2.63
C ALA A 106 3.04 5.42 2.65
N LEU A 107 2.55 5.79 3.83
CA LEU A 107 1.39 6.65 3.99
C LEU A 107 1.63 8.05 3.41
N HIS A 108 2.80 8.63 3.68
CA HIS A 108 3.18 9.95 3.16
C HIS A 108 3.23 9.96 1.62
N MET A 109 3.83 8.93 1.01
CA MET A 109 3.88 8.76 -0.44
C MET A 109 2.48 8.61 -1.06
N MET A 110 1.58 7.88 -0.41
CA MET A 110 0.21 7.71 -0.87
C MET A 110 -0.56 9.04 -0.84
N MET A 111 -0.41 9.82 0.23
CA MET A 111 -1.04 11.14 0.32
C MET A 111 -0.49 12.10 -0.74
N GLN A 112 0.80 11.98 -1.07
CA GLN A 112 1.39 12.76 -2.16
C GLN A 112 0.81 12.35 -3.53
N ALA A 113 0.63 11.04 -3.76
CA ALA A 113 -0.02 10.54 -4.97
C ALA A 113 -1.47 11.05 -5.10
N GLN A 114 -2.23 11.11 -4.00
CA GLN A 114 -3.57 11.70 -3.99
C GLN A 114 -3.55 13.19 -4.37
N ARG A 115 -2.65 13.98 -3.76
CA ARG A 115 -2.52 15.41 -4.06
C ARG A 115 -2.17 15.69 -5.52
N ASP A 116 -1.42 14.79 -6.15
CA ASP A 116 -1.00 14.94 -7.54
C ASP A 116 -2.04 14.41 -8.56
N GLY A 117 -3.25 14.07 -8.09
CA GLY A 117 -4.38 13.66 -8.92
C GLY A 117 -4.56 12.14 -9.06
N GLY A 118 -3.90 11.34 -8.23
CA GLY A 118 -4.08 9.90 -8.16
C GLY A 118 -3.61 9.12 -9.39
N SER A 119 -4.12 7.89 -9.49
CA SER A 119 -3.77 6.85 -10.47
C SER A 119 -2.27 6.59 -10.59
N ARG A 120 -1.56 6.63 -9.46
CA ARG A 120 -0.11 6.43 -9.41
C ARG A 120 0.36 5.86 -8.08
N LEU A 121 1.51 5.21 -8.14
CA LEU A 121 2.30 4.77 -7.01
C LEU A 121 3.50 5.71 -6.83
N TYR A 122 3.72 6.18 -5.61
CA TYR A 122 4.99 6.78 -5.21
C TYR A 122 5.77 5.90 -4.25
N LEU A 123 7.10 5.91 -4.41
CA LEU A 123 8.06 5.21 -3.57
C LEU A 123 9.13 6.22 -3.14
N PRO A 124 9.72 6.08 -1.94
CA PRO A 124 10.87 6.87 -1.53
C PRO A 124 12.02 6.68 -2.51
N THR A 125 12.64 7.79 -2.89
CA THR A 125 13.89 7.85 -3.68
C THR A 125 15.10 7.46 -2.87
#